data_AF-A0A7C6K244-F1
#
_entry.id   AF-A0A7C6K244-F1
#
_cell.length_a   1.000
_cell.length_b   1.000
_cell.length_c   1.000
_cell.angle_alpha   90.00
_cell.angle_beta   90.00
_cell.angle_gamma   90.00
#
_symmetry.space_group_name_H-M   'P 1'
#
loop_
_entity.id
_entity.type
_entity.pdbx_description
1 polymer ?
#
loop_
_entity_poly.entity_id
_entity_poly.type
_entity_poly.pdbx_seq_one_letter_code
_entity_poly.pdbx_strand_id
1 'polypeptide(L)'
;MRKFFSDFKQFIQRGNIVDMAVGVIIGGAFGKIVSSFVSDILMPVISLAFGGGDISDRAIALRGTYEWDAAANAFIASEGAILFRWGSFAQAVINFLIIAFVLFLIIKALMALKQGQDKGKEKALKRAQKKKAAGKDLRHYEEELLAEEEARLEALANPAPVPPTTNELLADIKKLLEEQAAKK
;
A
#
# COMPACT_ATOMS: atom_id res chain seq x y z
N MET A 1 -42.27 16.56 0.58
CA MET A 1 -41.01 16.51 1.36
C MET A 1 -40.36 15.12 1.44
N ARG A 2 -41.08 14.03 1.77
CA ARG A 2 -40.48 12.67 1.85
C ARG A 2 -39.76 12.20 0.57
N LYS A 3 -40.31 12.49 -0.61
CA LYS A 3 -39.73 12.12 -1.91
C LYS A 3 -38.35 12.77 -2.13
N PHE A 4 -38.23 14.06 -1.86
CA PHE A 4 -36.97 14.80 -1.94
C PHE A 4 -35.88 14.23 -1.02
N PHE A 5 -36.20 13.90 0.24
CA PHE A 5 -35.22 13.28 1.16
C PHE A 5 -34.81 11.88 0.72
N SER A 6 -35.71 11.12 0.09
CA SER A 6 -35.40 9.81 -0.49
C SER A 6 -34.46 9.95 -1.70
N ASP A 7 -34.78 10.87 -2.61
CA ASP A 7 -33.99 11.15 -3.82
C ASP A 7 -32.61 11.72 -3.45
N PHE A 8 -32.56 12.59 -2.43
CA PHE A 8 -31.33 13.11 -1.86
C PHE A 8 -30.50 11.97 -1.24
N LYS A 9 -31.09 11.10 -0.41
CA LYS A 9 -30.39 9.94 0.17
C LYS A 9 -29.81 9.04 -0.91
N GLN A 10 -30.55 8.75 -1.99
CA GLN A 10 -30.05 7.96 -3.12
C GLN A 10 -28.92 8.68 -3.88
N PHE A 11 -28.96 10.01 -3.95
CA PHE A 11 -27.89 10.80 -4.57
C PHE A 11 -26.59 10.77 -3.78
N ILE A 12 -26.62 11.03 -2.46
CA ILE A 12 -25.44 10.93 -1.59
C ILE A 12 -24.96 9.49 -1.40
N GLN A 13 -25.81 8.47 -1.57
CA GLN A 13 -25.36 7.07 -1.56
C GLN A 13 -24.50 6.69 -2.77
N ARG A 14 -24.36 7.56 -3.77
CA ARG A 14 -23.37 7.38 -4.84
C ARG A 14 -21.97 7.57 -4.22
N GLY A 15 -21.31 6.46 -3.86
CA GLY A 15 -20.05 6.47 -3.11
C GLY A 15 -18.97 7.41 -3.66
N ASN A 16 -18.86 7.55 -4.98
CA ASN A 16 -17.91 8.47 -5.63
C ASN A 16 -18.13 9.96 -5.25
N ILE A 17 -19.36 10.38 -4.92
CA ILE A 17 -19.67 11.77 -4.55
C ILE A 17 -19.27 12.04 -3.10
N VAL A 18 -19.51 11.10 -2.19
CA VAL A 18 -19.18 11.26 -0.77
C VAL A 18 -17.68 11.30 -0.57
N ASP A 19 -16.94 10.39 -1.20
CA ASP A 19 -15.48 10.35 -1.07
C ASP A 19 -14.82 11.61 -1.66
N MET A 20 -15.33 12.11 -2.80
CA MET A 20 -14.87 13.36 -3.37
C MET A 20 -15.22 14.57 -2.46
N ALA A 21 -16.43 14.62 -1.92
CA ALA A 21 -16.87 15.71 -1.04
C ALA A 21 -16.04 15.76 0.26
N VAL A 22 -15.79 14.60 0.87
CA VAL A 22 -14.93 14.49 2.06
C VAL A 22 -13.51 14.95 1.74
N GLY A 23 -12.96 14.53 0.59
CA GLY A 23 -11.64 14.98 0.12
C GLY A 23 -11.53 16.50 -0.04
N VAL A 24 -12.54 17.15 -0.63
CA VAL A 24 -12.55 18.61 -0.82
C VAL A 24 -12.69 19.35 0.52
N ILE A 25 -13.57 18.92 1.42
CA ILE A 25 -13.78 19.56 2.72
C ILE A 25 -12.52 19.44 3.59
N ILE A 26 -11.95 18.24 3.68
CA ILE A 26 -10.71 18.00 4.45
C ILE A 26 -9.55 18.76 3.80
N GLY A 27 -9.44 18.75 2.47
CA GLY A 27 -8.40 19.48 1.75
C GLY A 27 -8.45 20.99 2.01
N GLY A 28 -9.65 21.58 1.97
CA GLY A 28 -9.85 23.00 2.28
C GLY A 28 -9.54 23.37 3.73
N ALA A 29 -9.96 22.54 4.70
CA ALA A 29 -9.66 22.74 6.11
C ALA A 29 -8.16 22.58 6.40
N PHE A 30 -7.53 21.56 5.83
CA PHE A 30 -6.10 21.31 5.98
C PHE A 30 -5.26 22.43 5.38
N GLY A 31 -5.65 22.94 4.20
CA GLY A 31 -5.00 24.12 3.60
C GLY A 31 -4.96 25.34 4.53
N LYS A 32 -6.05 25.60 5.27
CA LYS A 32 -6.09 26.68 6.28
C LYS A 32 -5.13 26.44 7.45
N ILE A 33 -5.03 25.20 7.94
CA ILE A 33 -4.10 24.83 9.01
C ILE A 33 -2.65 25.09 8.56
N VAL A 34 -2.29 24.66 7.35
CA VAL A 34 -0.95 24.89 6.82
C VAL A 34 -0.72 26.39 6.61
N SER A 35 -1.69 27.11 6.04
CA SER A 35 -1.60 28.57 5.82
C SER A 35 -1.37 29.35 7.12
N SER A 36 -2.07 28.99 8.21
CA SER A 36 -1.88 29.57 9.54
C SER A 36 -0.54 29.19 10.14
N PHE A 37 -0.09 27.94 10.01
CA PHE A 37 1.25 27.55 10.46
C PHE A 37 2.36 28.35 9.76
N VAL A 38 2.22 28.58 8.45
CA VAL A 38 3.20 29.36 7.70
C VAL A 38 3.14 30.84 8.09
N SER A 39 1.95 31.44 8.11
CA SER A 39 1.78 32.88 8.32
C SER A 39 1.97 33.31 9.78
N ASP A 40 1.56 32.48 10.73
CA ASP A 40 1.50 32.86 12.14
C ASP A 40 2.70 32.31 12.94
N ILE A 41 3.38 31.27 12.44
CA ILE A 41 4.52 30.64 13.15
C ILE A 41 5.81 30.80 12.34
N LEU A 42 5.84 30.41 11.07
CA LEU A 42 7.09 30.48 10.29
C LEU A 42 7.46 31.91 9.90
N MET A 43 6.51 32.72 9.42
CA MET A 43 6.79 34.09 8.97
C MET A 43 7.39 34.96 10.08
N PRO A 44 6.88 34.97 11.33
CA PRO A 44 7.54 35.72 12.41
C PRO A 44 8.99 35.28 12.70
N VAL A 45 9.28 33.99 12.59
CA VAL A 45 10.63 33.46 12.81
C VAL A 45 11.56 33.83 11.65
N ILE A 46 11.06 33.75 10.42
CA ILE A 46 11.79 34.12 9.20
C ILE A 46 12.01 35.64 9.19
N SER A 47 10.98 36.45 9.47
CA SER A 47 11.09 37.91 9.50
C SER A 47 12.10 38.35 10.55
N LEU A 48 12.07 37.78 11.76
CA LEU A 48 13.08 38.05 12.79
C LEU A 48 14.50 37.74 12.31
N ALA A 49 14.70 36.60 11.63
CA ALA A 49 16.00 36.20 11.11
C ALA A 49 16.53 37.10 9.97
N PHE A 50 15.63 37.69 9.17
CA PHE A 50 15.98 38.55 8.02
C PHE A 50 15.86 40.05 8.30
N GLY A 51 15.79 40.47 9.57
CA GLY A 51 15.85 41.89 9.96
C GLY A 51 14.48 42.55 10.20
N GLY A 52 13.46 41.78 10.54
CA GLY A 52 12.18 42.25 11.12
C GLY A 52 11.19 42.85 10.13
N GLY A 53 11.41 42.72 8.82
CA GLY A 53 10.52 43.28 7.81
C GLY A 53 9.57 42.24 7.21
N ASP A 54 8.28 42.60 7.09
CA ASP A 54 7.33 41.83 6.29
C ASP A 54 7.56 42.07 4.79
N ILE A 55 7.61 40.99 4.02
CA ILE A 55 7.87 41.03 2.58
C ILE A 55 6.66 41.62 1.85
N SER A 56 5.44 41.50 2.42
CA SER A 56 4.20 42.05 1.88
C SER A 56 4.22 43.57 1.67
N ASP A 57 5.03 44.28 2.44
CA ASP A 57 5.00 45.74 2.57
C ASP A 57 5.83 46.41 1.47
N ARG A 58 6.46 45.60 0.61
CA ARG A 58 7.21 46.07 -0.55
C ARG A 58 6.26 46.36 -1.71
N ALA A 59 5.97 47.64 -1.90
CA ALA A 59 5.38 48.15 -3.12
C ALA A 59 6.38 49.04 -3.85
N ILE A 60 6.12 49.31 -5.12
CA ILE A 60 6.74 50.38 -5.90
C ILE A 60 5.60 51.25 -6.42
N ALA A 61 5.63 52.55 -6.16
CA ALA A 61 4.69 53.48 -6.79
C ALA A 61 5.11 53.70 -8.25
N LEU A 62 4.20 53.37 -9.16
CA LEU A 62 4.32 53.74 -10.57
C LEU A 62 3.89 55.20 -10.78
N ARG A 63 3.02 55.71 -9.90
CA ARG A 63 2.58 57.11 -9.86
C ARG A 63 2.07 57.46 -8.46
N GLY A 64 2.35 58.69 -8.01
CA GLY A 64 1.90 59.20 -6.70
C GLY A 64 2.81 58.80 -5.54
N THR A 65 2.36 59.10 -4.33
CA THR A 65 3.05 58.72 -3.08
C THR A 65 2.19 57.71 -2.32
N TYR A 66 2.85 56.88 -1.52
CA TYR A 66 2.17 55.94 -0.64
C TYR A 66 2.92 55.81 0.66
N GLU A 67 2.15 55.51 1.69
CA GLU A 67 2.65 55.06 2.98
C GLU A 67 2.02 53.71 3.31
N TRP A 68 2.76 52.88 4.03
CA TRP A 68 2.25 51.62 4.56
C TRP A 68 1.68 51.88 5.95
N ASP A 69 0.40 51.60 6.14
CA ASP A 69 -0.22 51.62 7.46
C ASP A 69 -0.29 50.20 8.02
N ALA A 70 0.51 49.94 9.05
CA ALA A 70 0.58 48.65 9.73
C ALA A 70 -0.71 48.32 10.51
N ALA A 71 -1.52 49.31 10.91
CA ALA A 71 -2.76 49.08 11.65
C ALA A 71 -3.90 48.62 10.74
N ALA A 72 -3.99 49.18 9.53
CA ALA A 72 -4.96 48.78 8.52
C ALA A 72 -4.49 47.62 7.63
N ASN A 73 -3.21 47.22 7.75
CA ASN A 73 -2.56 46.24 6.87
C ASN A 73 -2.76 46.61 5.38
N ALA A 74 -2.66 47.90 5.08
CA ALA A 74 -3.02 48.46 3.79
C ALA A 74 -2.11 49.63 3.41
N PHE A 75 -1.88 49.78 2.10
CA PHE A 75 -1.20 50.94 1.55
C PHE A 75 -2.19 52.10 1.47
N ILE A 76 -1.85 53.22 2.11
CA ILE A 76 -2.56 54.49 1.95
C ILE A 76 -1.88 55.23 0.82
N ALA A 77 -2.64 55.53 -0.24
CA ALA A 77 -2.11 56.14 -1.46
C ALA A 77 -2.76 57.51 -1.69
N SER A 78 -1.97 58.48 -2.17
CA SER A 78 -2.51 59.77 -2.62
C SER A 78 -3.52 59.58 -3.76
N GLU A 79 -4.47 60.50 -3.91
CA GLU A 79 -5.53 60.40 -4.93
C GLU A 79 -4.93 60.19 -6.35
N GLY A 80 -5.33 59.09 -7.02
CA GLY A 80 -4.80 58.72 -8.34
C GLY A 80 -3.45 57.98 -8.34
N ALA A 81 -2.94 57.53 -7.20
CA ALA A 81 -1.72 56.73 -7.13
C ALA A 81 -1.91 55.32 -7.70
N ILE A 82 -0.87 54.81 -8.38
CA ILE A 82 -0.83 53.45 -8.94
C ILE A 82 0.33 52.71 -8.29
N LEU A 83 0.01 51.62 -7.59
CA LEU A 83 0.95 50.85 -6.77
C LEU A 83 1.19 49.46 -7.37
N PHE A 84 2.45 49.11 -7.58
CA PHE A 84 2.87 47.75 -7.91
C PHE A 84 3.32 47.00 -6.64
N ARG A 85 2.42 46.22 -6.06
CA ARG A 85 2.61 45.49 -4.79
C ARG A 85 3.33 44.15 -4.98
N TRP A 86 4.59 44.19 -5.45
CA TRP A 86 5.36 42.98 -5.72
C TRP A 86 5.66 42.15 -4.46
N GLY A 87 5.73 42.80 -3.30
CA GLY A 87 5.94 42.15 -2.01
C GLY A 87 4.86 41.13 -1.66
N SER A 88 3.59 41.51 -1.86
CA SER A 88 2.45 40.60 -1.63
C SER A 88 2.48 39.38 -2.54
N PHE A 89 2.90 39.56 -3.80
CA PHE A 89 3.07 38.45 -4.73
C PHE A 89 4.23 37.54 -4.32
N ALA A 90 5.40 38.11 -3.99
CA ALA A 90 6.55 37.35 -3.53
C ALA A 90 6.23 36.53 -2.26
N GLN A 91 5.49 37.13 -1.33
CA GLN A 91 4.99 36.45 -0.14
C GLN A 91 4.06 35.27 -0.49
N ALA A 92 3.14 35.46 -1.44
CA ALA A 92 2.27 34.37 -1.91
C ALA A 92 3.08 33.21 -2.53
N VAL A 93 4.13 33.51 -3.30
CA VAL A 93 5.04 32.50 -3.88
C VAL A 93 5.80 31.75 -2.79
N ILE A 94 6.35 32.46 -1.79
CA ILE A 94 7.03 31.85 -0.65
C ILE A 94 6.08 30.94 0.12
N ASN A 95 4.87 31.41 0.43
CA ASN A 95 3.86 30.61 1.11
C ASN A 95 3.52 29.34 0.33
N PHE A 96 3.34 29.45 -0.99
CA PHE A 96 3.10 28.29 -1.85
C PHE A 96 4.26 27.27 -1.79
N LEU A 97 5.51 27.73 -1.87
CA LEU A 97 6.68 26.85 -1.78
C LEU A 97 6.79 26.15 -0.43
N ILE A 98 6.52 26.87 0.67
CA ILE A 98 6.52 26.28 2.02
C ILE A 98 5.39 25.27 2.17
N ILE A 99 4.17 25.59 1.74
CA ILE A 99 3.03 24.67 1.77
C ILE A 99 3.35 23.40 0.98
N ALA A 100 3.90 23.54 -0.24
CA ALA A 100 4.29 22.42 -1.07
C ALA A 100 5.37 21.55 -0.38
N PHE A 101 6.35 22.18 0.26
CA PHE A 101 7.40 21.49 1.01
C PHE A 101 6.87 20.73 2.23
N VAL A 102 6.00 21.36 3.03
CA VAL A 102 5.36 20.71 4.18
C VAL A 102 4.50 19.53 3.72
N LEU A 103 3.70 19.71 2.66
CA LEU A 103 2.86 18.64 2.12
C LEU A 103 3.72 17.47 1.61
N PHE A 104 4.84 17.76 0.95
CA PHE A 104 5.81 16.76 0.53
C PHE A 104 6.37 15.97 1.72
N LEU A 105 6.77 16.63 2.81
CA LEU A 105 7.27 15.97 4.01
C LEU A 105 6.23 15.03 4.62
N ILE A 106 4.97 15.47 4.69
CA ILE A 106 3.87 14.66 5.24
C ILE A 106 3.62 13.43 4.36
N ILE A 107 3.52 13.60 3.04
CA ILE A 107 3.32 12.48 2.10
C ILE A 107 4.49 11.52 2.20
N LYS A 108 5.74 12.02 2.27
CA LYS A 108 6.94 11.21 2.47
C LYS A 108 6.90 10.42 3.77
N ALA A 109 6.47 11.03 4.87
CA ALA A 109 6.32 10.36 6.16
C ALA A 109 5.24 9.25 6.10
N LEU A 110 4.10 9.52 5.49
CA LEU A 110 3.03 8.53 5.30
C LEU A 110 3.48 7.37 4.41
N MET A 111 4.20 7.65 3.32
CA MET A 111 4.77 6.61 2.46
C MET A 111 5.82 5.77 3.19
N ALA A 112 6.67 6.39 4.02
CA ALA A 112 7.66 5.68 4.83
C ALA A 112 7.00 4.73 5.84
N LEU A 113 5.93 5.18 6.51
CA LEU A 113 5.16 4.35 7.45
C LEU A 113 4.46 3.18 6.75
N LYS A 114 3.81 3.43 5.61
CA LYS A 114 3.12 2.39 4.83
C LYS A 114 4.10 1.35 4.29
N GLN A 115 5.26 1.78 3.80
CA GLN A 115 6.30 0.87 3.30
C GLN A 115 6.87 -0.05 4.40
N GLY A 116 6.88 0.42 5.66
CA GLY A 116 7.23 -0.42 6.81
C GLY A 116 6.21 -1.53 7.08
N GLN A 117 4.92 -1.22 6.96
CA GLN A 117 3.84 -2.19 7.17
C GLN A 117 3.74 -3.23 6.04
N ASP A 118 3.88 -2.80 4.78
CA ASP A 118 3.79 -3.70 3.63
C ASP A 118 4.95 -4.71 3.61
N LYS A 119 6.18 -4.27 3.94
CA LYS A 119 7.33 -5.17 4.11
C LYS A 119 7.12 -6.18 5.24
N GLY A 120 6.44 -5.80 6.32
CA GLY A 120 6.09 -6.69 7.43
C GLY A 120 5.05 -7.75 7.03
N LYS A 121 3.99 -7.33 6.34
CA LYS A 121 2.94 -8.22 5.83
C LYS A 121 3.47 -9.18 4.76
N GLU A 122 4.31 -8.71 3.85
CA GLU A 122 4.92 -9.54 2.80
C GLU A 122 5.85 -10.61 3.40
N LYS A 123 6.69 -10.24 4.39
CA LYS A 123 7.54 -11.20 5.11
C LYS A 123 6.72 -12.23 5.90
N ALA A 124 5.63 -11.80 6.53
CA ALA A 124 4.72 -12.70 7.25
C ALA A 124 4.01 -13.67 6.30
N LEU A 125 3.55 -13.19 5.14
CA LEU A 125 2.92 -14.02 4.12
C LEU A 125 3.90 -15.05 3.55
N LYS A 126 5.12 -14.64 3.21
CA LYS A 126 6.19 -15.56 2.74
C LYS A 126 6.54 -16.62 3.79
N ARG A 127 6.61 -16.25 5.09
CA ARG A 127 6.83 -17.21 6.19
C ARG A 127 5.67 -18.19 6.35
N ALA A 128 4.42 -17.72 6.24
CA ALA A 128 3.23 -18.56 6.32
C ALA A 128 3.15 -19.54 5.14
N GLN A 129 3.47 -19.08 3.92
CA GLN A 129 3.54 -19.93 2.73
C GLN A 129 4.64 -20.99 2.84
N LYS A 130 5.84 -20.62 3.31
CA LYS A 130 6.95 -21.57 3.53
C LYS A 130 6.59 -22.65 4.56
N LYS A 131 5.91 -22.29 5.66
CA LYS A 131 5.42 -23.26 6.65
C LYS A 131 4.35 -24.21 6.08
N LYS A 132 3.41 -23.70 5.27
CA LYS A 132 2.39 -24.53 4.62
C LYS A 132 2.97 -25.48 3.58
N ALA A 133 3.98 -25.04 2.81
CA ALA A 133 4.69 -25.89 1.86
C ALA A 133 5.45 -27.01 2.57
N ALA A 134 6.23 -26.68 3.60
CA ALA A 134 6.95 -27.68 4.41
C ALA A 134 6.00 -28.69 5.07
N GLY A 135 4.89 -28.24 5.64
CA GLY A 135 3.88 -29.15 6.23
C GLY A 135 3.07 -29.94 5.21
N LYS A 136 3.12 -29.61 3.91
CA LYS A 136 2.54 -30.44 2.85
C LYS A 136 3.51 -31.54 2.44
N ASP A 137 4.79 -31.21 2.31
CA ASP A 137 5.84 -32.19 2.00
C ASP A 137 5.95 -33.25 3.10
N LEU A 138 5.95 -32.87 4.39
CA LEU A 138 5.99 -33.85 5.48
C LEU A 138 4.81 -34.82 5.47
N ARG A 139 3.60 -34.34 5.17
CA ARG A 139 2.41 -35.22 5.07
C ARG A 139 2.52 -36.21 3.93
N HIS A 140 3.15 -35.81 2.82
CA HIS A 140 3.36 -36.71 1.68
C HIS A 140 4.34 -37.84 2.02
N TYR A 141 5.38 -37.54 2.81
CA TYR A 141 6.32 -38.55 3.33
C TYR A 141 5.68 -39.48 4.36
N GLU A 142 4.82 -38.96 5.25
CA GLU A 142 4.07 -39.78 6.21
C GLU A 142 3.11 -40.74 5.49
N GLU A 143 2.42 -40.26 4.44
CA GLU A 143 1.55 -41.10 3.60
C GLU A 143 2.33 -42.17 2.82
N GLU A 144 3.50 -41.84 2.26
CA GLU A 144 4.36 -42.82 1.58
C GLU A 144 4.89 -43.90 2.52
N LEU A 145 5.36 -43.53 3.73
CA LEU A 145 5.84 -44.48 4.72
C LEU A 145 4.72 -45.43 5.16
N LEU A 146 3.55 -44.89 5.50
CA LEU A 146 2.40 -45.71 5.91
C LEU A 146 1.97 -46.68 4.81
N ALA A 147 1.94 -46.23 3.55
CA ALA A 147 1.64 -47.10 2.42
C ALA A 147 2.70 -48.21 2.24
N GLU A 148 3.98 -47.89 2.44
CA GLU A 148 5.07 -48.87 2.38
C GLU A 148 5.01 -49.86 3.55
N GLU A 149 4.64 -49.41 4.74
CA GLU A 149 4.45 -50.26 5.92
C GLU A 149 3.24 -51.18 5.76
N GLU A 150 2.10 -50.66 5.29
CA GLU A 150 0.90 -51.45 4.96
C GLU A 150 1.20 -52.49 3.89
N ALA A 151 1.91 -52.14 2.81
CA ALA A 151 2.28 -53.07 1.75
C ALA A 151 3.22 -54.19 2.26
N ARG A 152 4.14 -53.88 3.18
CA ARG A 152 4.99 -54.90 3.83
C ARG A 152 4.19 -55.81 4.75
N LEU A 153 3.23 -55.27 5.49
CA LEU A 153 2.34 -56.06 6.36
C LEU A 153 1.43 -56.97 5.54
N GLU A 154 0.92 -56.51 4.40
CA GLU A 154 0.11 -57.31 3.47
C GLU A 154 0.95 -58.43 2.83
N ALA A 155 2.18 -58.14 2.42
CA ALA A 155 3.12 -59.13 1.89
C ALA A 155 3.54 -60.20 2.94
N LEU A 156 3.57 -59.84 4.22
CA LEU A 156 3.79 -60.78 5.32
C LEU A 156 2.54 -61.60 5.65
N ALA A 157 1.34 -61.02 5.49
CA ALA A 157 0.07 -61.68 5.75
C ALA A 157 -0.32 -62.69 4.65
N ASN A 158 0.08 -62.43 3.40
CA ASN A 158 -0.12 -63.34 2.27
C ASN A 158 1.23 -63.65 1.60
N PRO A 159 1.97 -64.67 2.09
CA PRO A 159 3.25 -65.01 1.48
C PRO A 159 3.01 -65.43 0.03
N ALA A 160 3.77 -64.83 -0.89
CA ALA A 160 3.73 -65.20 -2.31
C ALA A 160 3.86 -66.73 -2.48
N PRO A 161 3.24 -67.33 -3.53
CA PRO A 161 3.32 -68.76 -3.76
C PRO A 161 4.78 -69.19 -3.77
N VAL A 162 5.13 -70.14 -2.89
CA VAL A 162 6.48 -70.71 -2.83
C VAL A 162 6.88 -71.16 -4.25
N PRO A 163 8.08 -70.82 -4.74
CA PRO A 163 8.50 -71.25 -6.07
C PRO A 163 8.40 -72.77 -6.18
N PRO A 164 8.02 -73.30 -7.37
CA PRO A 164 7.67 -74.71 -7.52
C PRO A 164 8.81 -75.58 -7.02
N THR A 165 8.45 -76.53 -6.17
CA THR A 165 9.45 -77.40 -5.55
C THR A 165 10.11 -78.26 -6.64
N THR A 166 11.34 -78.73 -6.40
CA THR A 166 12.08 -79.56 -7.38
C THR A 166 11.25 -80.75 -7.87
N ASN A 167 10.35 -81.28 -7.04
CA ASN A 167 9.46 -82.38 -7.39
C ASN A 167 8.37 -81.98 -8.41
N GLU A 168 7.87 -80.75 -8.34
CA GLU A 168 6.90 -80.21 -9.31
C GLU A 168 7.57 -79.94 -10.66
N LEU A 169 8.80 -79.41 -10.65
CA LEU A 169 9.60 -79.23 -11.86
C LEU A 169 9.94 -80.58 -12.54
N LEU A 170 10.25 -81.61 -11.74
CA LEU A 170 10.49 -82.95 -12.27
C LEU A 170 9.22 -83.57 -12.87
N ALA A 171 8.05 -83.33 -12.26
CA ALA A 171 6.77 -83.77 -12.79
C ALA A 171 6.44 -83.10 -14.13
N ASP A 172 6.69 -81.79 -14.24
CA ASP A 172 6.51 -81.04 -15.50
C ASP A 172 7.48 -81.48 -16.59
N ILE A 173 8.75 -81.73 -16.25
CA ILE A 173 9.75 -82.27 -17.20
C ILE A 173 9.31 -83.65 -17.69
N LYS A 174 8.84 -84.54 -16.80
CA LYS A 174 8.37 -85.87 -17.19
C LYS A 174 7.15 -85.79 -18.12
N LYS A 175 6.21 -84.90 -17.82
CA LYS A 175 5.01 -84.67 -18.63
C LYS A 175 5.36 -84.14 -20.03
N LEU A 176 6.30 -83.21 -20.13
CA LEU A 176 6.80 -82.69 -21.40
C LEU A 176 7.54 -83.76 -22.24
N LEU A 177 8.28 -84.66 -21.58
CA LEU A 177 8.95 -85.77 -22.26
C LEU A 177 7.97 -86.81 -22.79
N GLU A 178 6.90 -87.14 -22.04
CA GLU A 178 5.83 -88.03 -22.51
C GLU A 178 5.08 -87.41 -23.70
N GLU A 179 4.82 -86.12 -23.68
CA GLU A 179 4.16 -85.39 -24.78
C GLU A 179 5.04 -85.31 -26.05
N GLN A 180 6.36 -85.24 -25.88
CA GLN A 180 7.34 -85.32 -26.99
C GLN A 180 7.46 -86.75 -27.54
N ALA A 181 7.41 -87.77 -26.68
CA ALA A 181 7.46 -89.17 -27.09
C ALA A 181 6.20 -89.59 -27.85
N ALA A 182 5.03 -89.05 -27.50
CA ALA A 182 3.77 -89.28 -28.21
C ALA A 182 3.69 -88.61 -29.59
N LYS A 183 4.62 -87.71 -29.93
CA LYS A 183 4.71 -87.00 -31.21
C LYS A 183 5.70 -87.61 -32.22
N LYS A 184 6.34 -88.75 -31.90
CA LYS A 184 7.14 -89.57 -32.82
C LYS A 184 6.40 -90.84 -33.20
#